data_AF-A0A182IUW0-F1
#
_entry.id   AF-A0A182IUW0-F1
#
_cell.length_a   1.000
_cell.length_b   1.000
_cell.length_c   1.000
_cell.angle_alpha   90.00
_cell.angle_beta   90.00
_cell.angle_gamma   90.00
#
_symmetry.space_group_name_H-M   'P 1'
#
loop_
_entity.id
_entity.type
_entity.pdbx_description
1 polymer ?
#
loop_
_entity_poly.entity_id
_entity_poly.type
_entity_poly.pdbx_seq_one_letter_code
_entity_poly.pdbx_strand_id
1 'polypeptide(L)'
;MKTLSILMFCIVLSTAFEIPARYKKPAKMLHDICLGETGASEDRLRQCLDGTVADDPEVKCYIHCLFDKIDVVDEDTGRIFLDQLLYLVPDDVKEAVEQLTRECSHIVTPDKCDTAYETVKCYFKAHDEVIKFCHLLVLD
;
A
#
# COMPACT_ATOMS: atom_id res chain seq x y z
N MET A 1 42.46 27.18 13.74
CA MET A 1 42.87 25.90 14.37
C MET A 1 41.82 25.60 15.43
N LYS A 2 40.77 24.82 15.13
CA LYS A 2 40.69 23.36 14.93
C LYS A 2 40.13 22.70 16.20
N THR A 3 38.80 22.58 16.25
CA THR A 3 38.00 21.51 16.90
C THR A 3 36.59 21.69 16.33
N LEU A 4 36.24 21.21 15.12
CA LEU A 4 36.05 19.83 14.66
C LEU A 4 35.19 18.97 15.58
N SER A 5 34.06 18.51 15.02
CA SER A 5 33.11 17.50 15.53
C SER A 5 32.37 17.92 16.79
N ILE A 6 31.06 18.08 16.77
CA ILE A 6 30.11 17.00 16.49
C ILE A 6 28.98 17.59 15.64
N LEU A 7 28.98 17.25 14.34
CA LEU A 7 27.70 17.08 13.65
C LEU A 7 26.95 16.05 14.49
N MET A 8 25.99 16.50 15.29
CA MET A 8 24.94 15.65 15.80
C MET A 8 24.04 15.34 14.62
N PHE A 9 24.63 14.62 13.66
CA PHE A 9 23.92 13.79 12.72
C PHE A 9 23.35 12.70 13.62
N CYS A 10 22.23 13.01 14.29
CA CYS A 10 21.23 12.01 14.55
C CYS A 10 20.87 11.49 13.16
N ILE A 11 21.69 10.58 12.64
CA ILE A 11 21.21 9.51 11.77
C ILE A 11 20.22 8.81 12.69
N VAL A 12 19.00 9.33 12.73
CA VAL A 12 17.87 8.46 12.88
C VAL A 12 18.05 7.55 11.68
N LEU A 13 18.69 6.40 11.89
CA LEU A 13 18.52 5.28 10.99
C LEU A 13 17.05 4.94 11.18
N SER A 14 16.18 5.69 10.51
CA SER A 14 14.91 5.17 10.05
C SER A 14 15.34 3.96 9.25
N THR A 15 15.26 2.79 9.88
CA THR A 15 15.44 1.52 9.19
C THR A 15 14.37 1.51 8.13
N ALA A 16 14.73 1.96 6.93
CA ALA A 16 13.81 1.97 5.82
C ALA A 16 13.37 0.52 5.64
N PHE A 17 12.09 0.25 5.88
CA PHE A 17 11.55 -1.09 5.70
C PHE A 17 11.77 -1.51 4.24
N GLU A 18 12.57 -2.54 3.99
CA GLU A 18 12.74 -3.11 2.65
C GLU A 18 11.83 -4.31 2.50
N ILE A 19 10.96 -4.29 1.49
CA ILE A 19 10.09 -5.41 1.18
C ILE A 19 10.98 -6.60 0.76
N PRO A 20 10.96 -7.74 1.48
CA PRO A 20 11.81 -8.87 1.16
C PRO A 20 11.56 -9.41 -0.26
N ALA A 21 12.61 -9.80 -0.97
CA ALA A 21 12.53 -10.24 -2.37
C ALA A 21 11.52 -11.38 -2.63
N ARG A 22 11.21 -12.19 -1.60
CA ARG A 22 10.19 -13.26 -1.67
C ARG A 22 8.79 -12.76 -2.01
N TYR A 23 8.48 -11.48 -1.78
CA TYR A 23 7.17 -10.90 -2.09
C TYR A 23 7.06 -10.38 -3.53
N LYS A 24 8.17 -10.20 -4.26
CA LYS A 24 8.17 -9.68 -5.64
C LYS A 24 7.38 -10.55 -6.60
N LYS A 25 7.65 -11.85 -6.64
CA LYS A 25 6.96 -12.78 -7.54
C LYS A 25 5.45 -12.88 -7.25
N PRO A 26 5.00 -13.08 -6.00
CA PRO A 26 3.58 -13.04 -5.67
C PRO A 26 2.92 -11.70 -6.02
N ALA A 27 3.58 -10.57 -5.72
CA ALA A 27 3.04 -9.24 -6.04
C ALA A 27 2.87 -9.04 -7.56
N LYS A 28 3.85 -9.46 -8.36
CA LYS A 28 3.76 -9.45 -9.82
C LYS A 28 2.59 -10.29 -10.34
N MET A 29 2.44 -11.52 -9.84
CA MET A 29 1.32 -12.38 -10.23
C MET A 29 -0.03 -11.74 -9.87
N LEU A 30 -0.12 -11.14 -8.68
CA LEU A 30 -1.31 -10.46 -8.22
C LEU A 30 -1.63 -9.22 -9.09
N HIS A 31 -0.61 -8.43 -9.42
CA HIS A 31 -0.71 -7.31 -10.35
C HIS A 31 -1.23 -7.75 -11.72
N ASP A 32 -0.63 -8.78 -12.33
CA ASP A 32 -1.02 -9.29 -13.64
C ASP A 32 -2.49 -9.78 -13.65
N ILE A 33 -2.91 -10.47 -12.59
CA ILE A 33 -4.30 -10.93 -12.44
C ILE A 33 -5.26 -9.73 -12.40
N CYS A 34 -4.98 -8.76 -11.53
CA CYS A 34 -5.88 -7.62 -11.34
C CYS A 34 -5.88 -6.66 -12.54
N LEU A 35 -4.76 -6.52 -13.25
CA LEU A 35 -4.74 -5.85 -14.55
C LEU A 35 -5.68 -6.53 -15.56
N GLY A 36 -5.61 -7.87 -15.66
CA GLY A 36 -6.44 -8.65 -16.57
C GLY A 36 -7.94 -8.58 -16.24
N GLU A 37 -8.31 -8.58 -14.96
CA GLU A 37 -9.71 -8.53 -14.51
C GLU A 37 -10.34 -7.14 -14.67
N THR A 38 -9.55 -6.07 -14.51
CA THR A 38 -10.08 -4.69 -14.41
C THR A 38 -9.83 -3.84 -15.64
N GLY A 39 -8.82 -4.19 -16.45
CA GLY A 39 -8.41 -3.37 -17.60
C GLY A 39 -7.71 -2.06 -17.22
N ALA A 40 -7.25 -1.91 -15.98
CA ALA A 40 -6.54 -0.72 -15.54
C ALA A 40 -5.30 -0.46 -16.40
N SER A 41 -5.03 0.81 -16.69
CA SER A 41 -3.84 1.22 -17.43
C SER A 41 -2.63 1.29 -16.52
N GLU A 42 -1.56 0.62 -16.90
CA GLU A 42 -0.24 0.70 -16.25
C GLU A 42 0.24 2.15 -16.06
N ASP A 43 0.05 3.02 -17.05
CA ASP A 43 0.47 4.42 -16.97
C ASP A 43 -0.34 5.20 -15.92
N ARG A 44 -1.59 4.81 -15.68
CA ARG A 44 -2.44 5.39 -14.63
C ARG A 44 -2.03 4.86 -13.26
N LEU A 45 -1.72 3.57 -13.15
CA LEU A 45 -1.23 2.96 -11.91
C LEU A 45 0.09 3.57 -11.46
N ARG A 46 1.02 3.88 -12.38
CA ARG A 46 2.32 4.47 -12.05
C ARG A 46 2.25 5.85 -11.37
N GLN A 47 1.10 6.54 -11.36
CA GLN A 47 0.94 7.79 -10.61
C GLN A 47 1.16 7.62 -9.11
N CYS A 48 0.99 6.40 -8.58
CA CYS A 48 1.28 6.11 -7.17
C CYS A 48 2.75 6.29 -6.80
N LEU A 49 3.66 6.28 -7.79
CA LEU A 49 5.09 6.52 -7.59
C LEU A 49 5.37 7.98 -7.21
N ASP A 50 4.44 8.89 -7.50
CA ASP A 50 4.47 10.29 -7.08
C ASP A 50 3.63 10.53 -5.81
N GLY A 51 3.17 9.46 -5.15
CA GLY A 51 2.33 9.53 -3.95
C GLY A 51 0.85 9.84 -4.25
N THR A 52 0.42 9.75 -5.51
CA THR A 52 -0.96 10.07 -5.91
C THR A 52 -1.67 8.87 -6.52
N VAL A 53 -2.95 8.68 -6.24
CA VAL A 53 -3.74 7.57 -6.81
C VAL A 53 -4.68 8.12 -7.87
N ALA A 54 -4.57 7.62 -9.10
CA ALA A 54 -5.41 8.06 -10.20
C ALA A 54 -6.90 7.75 -9.91
N ASP A 55 -7.77 8.73 -10.17
CA ASP A 55 -9.22 8.65 -9.95
C ASP A 55 -9.93 8.13 -11.22
N ASP A 56 -9.62 6.90 -11.60
CA ASP A 56 -10.25 6.21 -12.74
C ASP A 56 -11.00 4.97 -12.27
N PRO A 57 -12.19 4.65 -12.82
CA PRO A 57 -12.96 3.47 -12.40
C PRO A 57 -12.15 2.17 -12.40
N GLU A 58 -11.34 1.95 -13.44
CA GLU A 58 -10.52 0.75 -13.59
C GLU A 58 -9.40 0.70 -12.54
N VAL A 59 -8.79 1.85 -12.21
CA VAL A 59 -7.75 1.93 -11.16
C VAL A 59 -8.35 1.66 -9.78
N LYS A 60 -9.54 2.19 -9.49
CA LYS A 60 -10.23 1.92 -8.23
C LYS A 60 -10.55 0.44 -8.07
N CYS A 61 -11.09 -0.18 -9.12
CA CYS A 61 -11.40 -1.60 -9.09
C CYS A 61 -10.15 -2.48 -9.11
N TYR A 62 -9.05 -2.03 -9.70
CA TYR A 62 -7.74 -2.69 -9.58
C TYR A 62 -7.30 -2.76 -8.11
N ILE A 63 -7.41 -1.65 -7.37
CA ILE A 63 -7.07 -1.61 -5.93
C ILE A 63 -7.98 -2.55 -5.14
N HIS A 64 -9.29 -2.56 -5.41
CA HIS A 64 -10.20 -3.51 -4.80
C HIS A 64 -9.81 -4.96 -5.07
N CYS A 65 -9.51 -5.30 -6.33
CA CYS A 65 -9.06 -6.64 -6.72
C CYS A 65 -7.83 -7.07 -5.92
N LEU A 66 -6.84 -6.19 -5.73
CA LEU A 66 -5.65 -6.52 -4.94
C LEU A 66 -6.01 -6.96 -3.51
N PHE A 67 -6.93 -6.23 -2.84
CA PHE A 67 -7.38 -6.57 -1.50
C PHE A 67 -8.26 -7.82 -1.47
N ASP A 68 -9.11 -8.01 -2.46
CA ASP A 68 -9.99 -9.17 -2.60
C ASP A 68 -9.17 -10.47 -2.75
N LYS A 69 -8.16 -10.49 -3.62
CA LYS A 69 -7.32 -11.68 -3.85
C LYS A 69 -6.45 -12.07 -2.65
N ILE A 70 -6.21 -11.14 -1.72
CA ILE A 70 -5.48 -11.43 -0.47
C ILE A 70 -6.44 -11.61 0.72
N ASP A 71 -7.74 -11.67 0.46
CA ASP A 71 -8.80 -12.02 1.42
C ASP A 71 -8.90 -11.05 2.61
N VAL A 72 -8.79 -9.74 2.34
CA VAL A 72 -8.90 -8.69 3.38
C VAL A 72 -10.10 -7.76 3.19
N VAL A 73 -11.03 -8.12 2.31
CA VAL A 73 -12.24 -7.34 2.03
C VAL A 73 -13.42 -7.97 2.75
N ASP A 74 -14.18 -7.17 3.50
CA ASP A 74 -15.47 -7.56 4.02
C ASP A 74 -16.47 -7.80 2.87
N GLU A 75 -17.02 -9.01 2.77
CA GLU A 75 -17.88 -9.39 1.65
C GLU A 75 -19.17 -8.54 1.57
N ASP A 76 -19.72 -8.10 2.71
CA ASP A 76 -20.98 -7.36 2.75
C ASP A 76 -20.77 -5.86 2.52
N THR A 77 -19.75 -5.28 3.16
CA THR A 77 -19.55 -3.82 3.22
C THR A 77 -18.43 -3.31 2.32
N GLY A 78 -17.52 -4.17 1.85
CA GLY A 78 -16.32 -3.76 1.12
C GLY A 78 -15.22 -3.12 1.99
N ARG A 79 -15.40 -3.12 3.32
CA ARG A 79 -14.42 -2.61 4.29
C ARG A 79 -13.10 -3.39 4.19
N ILE A 80 -11.97 -2.71 4.29
CA ILE A 80 -10.64 -3.33 4.25
C ILE A 80 -10.14 -3.63 5.67
N PHE A 81 -9.80 -4.88 5.94
CA PHE A 81 -9.24 -5.37 7.21
C PHE A 81 -7.75 -5.71 7.08
N LEU A 82 -6.92 -4.67 6.99
CA LEU A 82 -5.47 -4.83 6.77
C LEU A 82 -4.75 -5.56 7.92
N ASP A 83 -5.32 -5.53 9.13
CA ASP A 83 -4.83 -6.25 10.30
C ASP A 83 -4.88 -7.77 10.15
N GLN A 84 -5.70 -8.30 9.23
CA GLN A 84 -5.65 -9.72 8.87
C GLN A 84 -4.29 -10.11 8.25
N LEU A 85 -3.47 -9.17 7.79
CA LEU A 85 -2.13 -9.46 7.28
C LEU A 85 -1.03 -9.51 8.35
N LEU A 86 -1.33 -9.21 9.63
CA LEU A 86 -0.31 -9.08 10.69
C LEU A 86 0.57 -10.33 10.88
N TYR A 87 0.05 -11.52 10.56
CA TYR A 87 0.80 -12.78 10.64
C TYR A 87 1.67 -13.06 9.40
N LEU A 88 1.45 -12.33 8.30
CA LEU A 88 2.15 -12.47 7.02
C LEU A 88 3.25 -11.42 6.81
N VAL A 89 3.16 -10.31 7.52
CA VAL A 89 4.12 -9.20 7.42
C VAL A 89 5.24 -9.34 8.45
N PRO A 90 6.47 -8.93 8.11
CA PRO A 90 7.57 -8.89 9.07
C PRO A 90 7.32 -7.83 10.17
N ASP A 91 8.05 -7.97 11.30
CA ASP A 91 7.78 -7.20 12.53
C ASP A 91 7.91 -5.69 12.34
N ASP A 92 8.79 -5.26 11.45
CA ASP A 92 9.00 -3.87 11.04
C ASP A 92 7.81 -3.25 10.31
N VAL A 93 6.90 -4.06 9.76
CA VAL A 93 5.67 -3.60 9.08
C VAL A 93 4.47 -3.62 10.01
N LYS A 94 4.52 -4.39 11.10
CA LYS A 94 3.37 -4.55 12.01
C LYS A 94 2.92 -3.21 12.58
N GLU A 95 3.86 -2.37 13.00
CA GLU A 95 3.54 -1.03 13.52
C GLU A 95 2.83 -0.17 12.46
N ALA A 96 3.32 -0.20 11.22
CA ALA A 96 2.69 0.48 10.10
C ALA A 96 1.27 -0.06 9.83
N VAL A 97 1.08 -1.40 9.77
CA VAL A 97 -0.25 -2.01 9.59
C VAL A 97 -1.19 -1.61 10.71
N GLU A 98 -0.75 -1.67 11.96
CA GLU A 98 -1.58 -1.27 13.10
C GLU A 98 -1.97 0.22 13.03
N GLN A 99 -1.04 1.10 12.65
CA GLN A 99 -1.34 2.52 12.46
C GLN A 99 -2.37 2.72 11.34
N LEU A 100 -2.14 2.12 10.17
CA LEU A 100 -3.05 2.20 9.02
C LEU A 100 -4.44 1.66 9.35
N THR A 101 -4.53 0.55 10.09
CA THR A 101 -5.81 -0.02 10.55
C THR A 101 -6.53 0.94 11.50
N ARG A 102 -5.82 1.54 12.47
CA ARG A 102 -6.43 2.52 13.39
C ARG A 102 -6.94 3.75 12.65
N GLU A 103 -6.19 4.26 11.68
CA GLU A 103 -6.51 5.52 11.01
C GLU A 103 -7.52 5.36 9.87
N CYS A 104 -7.50 4.25 9.13
CA CYS A 104 -8.19 4.17 7.84
C CYS A 104 -9.24 3.04 7.74
N SER A 105 -9.28 2.08 8.67
CA SER A 105 -10.19 0.91 8.54
C SER A 105 -11.68 1.28 8.59
N HIS A 106 -12.03 2.47 9.08
CA HIS A 106 -13.41 2.92 9.21
C HIS A 106 -14.07 3.32 7.88
N ILE A 107 -13.30 3.38 6.78
CA ILE A 107 -13.77 3.84 5.48
C ILE A 107 -14.67 2.79 4.83
N VAL A 108 -15.90 3.19 4.51
CA VAL A 108 -16.89 2.41 3.76
C VAL A 108 -17.69 3.36 2.87
N THR A 109 -17.88 2.99 1.62
CA THR A 109 -18.73 3.70 0.67
C THR A 109 -19.75 2.73 0.05
N PRO A 110 -20.78 3.19 -0.69
CA PRO A 110 -21.74 2.30 -1.34
C PRO A 110 -21.13 1.38 -2.41
N ASP A 111 -19.96 1.73 -2.95
CA ASP A 111 -19.25 0.96 -3.97
C ASP A 111 -17.94 0.37 -3.41
N LYS A 112 -17.64 -0.89 -3.73
CA LYS A 112 -16.47 -1.56 -3.16
C LYS A 112 -15.16 -1.06 -3.77
N CYS A 113 -15.16 -0.66 -5.05
CA CYS A 113 -13.99 -0.07 -5.69
C CYS A 113 -13.68 1.31 -5.11
N ASP A 114 -14.71 2.14 -4.89
CA ASP A 114 -14.56 3.44 -4.22
C ASP A 114 -14.08 3.28 -2.77
N THR A 115 -14.57 2.27 -2.04
CA THR A 115 -14.11 1.98 -0.68
C THR A 115 -12.62 1.65 -0.65
N ALA A 116 -12.16 0.78 -1.54
CA ALA A 116 -10.75 0.42 -1.65
C ALA A 116 -9.87 1.63 -2.03
N TYR A 117 -10.34 2.46 -2.96
CA TYR A 117 -9.67 3.68 -3.41
C TYR A 117 -9.51 4.71 -2.29
N GLU A 118 -10.58 5.06 -1.57
CA GLU A 118 -10.51 6.01 -0.47
C GLU A 118 -9.67 5.48 0.69
N THR A 119 -9.70 4.17 0.92
CA THR A 119 -8.83 3.52 1.92
C THR A 119 -7.35 3.66 1.57
N VAL A 120 -6.95 3.39 0.32
CA VAL A 120 -5.54 3.57 -0.10
C VAL A 120 -5.14 5.03 -0.06
N LYS A 121 -6.01 5.98 -0.45
CA LYS A 121 -5.73 7.41 -0.28
C LYS A 121 -5.50 7.80 1.17
N CYS A 122 -6.22 7.18 2.11
CA CYS A 122 -5.94 7.35 3.52
C CYS A 122 -4.56 6.78 3.89
N TYR A 123 -4.21 5.58 3.41
CA TYR A 123 -2.88 4.98 3.67
C TYR A 123 -1.72 5.86 3.20
N PHE A 124 -1.80 6.41 1.98
CA PHE A 124 -0.78 7.32 1.45
C PHE A 124 -0.63 8.62 2.26
N LYS A 125 -1.67 9.05 2.99
CA LYS A 125 -1.61 10.23 3.88
C LYS A 125 -1.10 9.87 5.28
N ALA A 126 -1.36 8.65 5.73
CA ALA A 126 -1.05 8.20 7.08
C ALA A 126 0.41 7.75 7.24
N HIS A 127 1.01 7.16 6.19
CA HIS A 127 2.34 6.56 6.30
C HIS A 127 3.14 6.61 4.99
N ASP A 128 4.27 7.32 4.99
CA ASP A 128 5.09 7.57 3.78
C ASP A 128 5.63 6.27 3.14
N GLU A 129 5.84 5.21 3.92
CA GLU A 129 6.37 3.96 3.37
C GLU A 129 5.36 3.16 2.55
N VAL A 130 4.08 3.56 2.51
CA VAL A 130 3.06 2.92 1.66
C VAL A 130 3.45 2.98 0.18
N ILE A 131 4.20 4.01 -0.22
CA ILE A 131 4.74 4.14 -1.58
C ILE A 131 5.62 2.95 -2.00
N LYS A 132 6.20 2.19 -1.07
CA LYS A 132 7.01 1.00 -1.38
C LYS A 132 6.17 -0.13 -1.98
N PHE A 133 4.89 -0.23 -1.61
CA PHE A 133 3.97 -1.19 -2.22
C PHE A 133 3.64 -0.80 -3.66
N CYS A 134 3.57 0.49 -3.96
CA CYS A 134 3.45 0.96 -5.34
C CYS A 134 4.67 0.51 -6.16
N HIS A 135 5.89 0.75 -5.68
CA HIS A 135 7.11 0.29 -6.36
C HIS A 135 7.09 -1.23 -6.59
N LEU A 136 6.71 -2.01 -5.58
CA LEU A 136 6.60 -3.46 -5.66
C LEU A 136 5.63 -3.94 -6.75
N LEU A 137 4.50 -3.24 -6.93
CA LEU A 137 3.44 -3.67 -7.85
C LEU A 137 3.65 -3.17 -9.29
N VAL A 138 4.22 -1.98 -9.48
CA VAL A 138 4.27 -1.32 -10.81
C VAL A 138 5.66 -1.20 -11.43
N LEU A 139 6.73 -1.55 -10.71
CA LEU A 139 8.12 -1.47 -11.22
C LEU A 139 8.90 -2.79 -11.18
N ASP A 140 8.53 -3.73 -10.30
CA ASP A 140 9.19 -5.04 -10.13
C ASP A 140 8.39 -6.19 -10.81
#